data_AF-A0ABD6C132-F1
#
_entry.id   AF-A0ABD6C132-F1
#
_cell.length_a   1.000
_cell.length_b   1.000
_cell.length_c   1.000
_cell.angle_alpha   90.00
_cell.angle_beta   90.00
_cell.angle_gamma   90.00
#
_symmetry.space_group_name_H-M   'P 1'
#
loop_
_entity.id
_entity.type
_entity.pdbx_description
1 polymer ?
#
loop_
_entity_poly.entity_id
_entity_poly.type
_entity_poly.pdbx_seq_one_letter_code
_entity_poly.pdbx_strand_id
1 'polypeptide(L)'
;MNSETHADDPAEVTTALRNIKRHTVGYGERYPQPDTDHFVTEDTNANGGVHHQNQSNEYGYDLTSFGSGRQGVRNFVAVLDAGNLDPVDDYYRVFRDMGRGVDIDYRDRFVFVWANGEAMVVCSNNPITGEANSPNINNEQGGAGYVGVAGDTPAVDDIIEAIDQHGTTKSGRRDDGLFS
;
A
#
# COMPACT_ATOMS: atom_id res chain seq x y z
N MET A 1 9.88 -3.13 17.53
CA MET A 1 9.73 -4.59 17.39
C MET A 1 10.83 -5.06 16.46
N ASN A 2 11.76 -5.88 16.94
CA ASN A 2 12.86 -6.38 16.12
C ASN A 2 12.30 -7.51 15.24
N SER A 3 12.25 -7.29 13.93
CA SER A 3 11.94 -8.32 12.94
C SER A 3 13.13 -9.28 12.87
N GLU A 4 13.02 -10.45 13.51
CA GLU A 4 14.02 -11.51 13.45
C GLU A 4 14.22 -11.93 11.99
N THR A 5 15.43 -11.84 11.45
CA THR A 5 15.76 -12.22 10.07
C THR A 5 16.24 -13.67 9.99
N HIS A 6 15.73 -14.46 9.03
CA HIS A 6 16.10 -15.87 8.87
C HIS A 6 17.00 -16.07 7.65
N ALA A 7 17.85 -17.09 7.68
CA ALA A 7 18.83 -17.38 6.63
C ALA A 7 18.20 -17.69 5.25
N ASP A 8 16.93 -18.11 5.24
CA ASP A 8 16.21 -18.52 4.03
C ASP A 8 15.28 -17.42 3.47
N ASP A 9 15.37 -16.19 3.96
CA ASP A 9 14.62 -15.06 3.41
C ASP A 9 15.29 -14.52 2.14
N PRO A 10 14.51 -14.23 1.07
CA PRO A 10 14.99 -13.42 -0.03
C PRO A 10 15.61 -12.11 0.47
N ALA A 11 16.60 -11.60 -0.25
CA ALA A 11 17.33 -10.40 0.14
C ALA A 11 16.39 -9.18 0.25
N GLU A 12 15.39 -9.05 -0.64
CA GLU A 12 14.42 -7.95 -0.55
C GLU A 12 13.56 -8.05 0.71
N VAL A 13 13.12 -9.25 1.11
CA VAL A 13 12.31 -9.46 2.33
C VAL A 13 13.10 -9.08 3.58
N THR A 14 14.37 -9.52 3.65
CA THR A 14 15.26 -9.17 4.76
C THR A 14 15.50 -7.66 4.84
N THR A 15 15.64 -7.01 3.69
CA THR A 15 15.88 -5.56 3.58
C THR A 15 14.63 -4.77 3.94
N ALA A 16 13.46 -5.15 3.41
CA ALA A 16 12.17 -4.55 3.70
C ALA A 16 11.83 -4.58 5.19
N LEU A 17 12.08 -5.71 5.84
CA LEU A 17 11.86 -5.87 7.28
C LEU A 17 12.77 -5.01 8.16
N ARG A 18 13.95 -4.61 7.65
CA ARG A 18 14.94 -3.83 8.42
C ARG A 18 14.91 -2.34 8.12
N ASN A 19 14.61 -1.97 6.88
CA ASN A 19 14.94 -0.64 6.35
C ASN A 19 13.73 0.16 5.87
N ILE A 20 12.49 -0.32 6.02
CA ILE A 20 11.32 0.51 5.68
C ILE A 20 11.41 1.86 6.41
N LYS A 21 11.69 2.92 5.64
CA LYS A 21 11.73 4.29 6.13
C LYS A 21 10.33 4.83 6.04
N ARG A 22 9.85 5.41 7.14
CA ARG A 22 8.52 6.04 7.19
C ARG A 22 8.57 7.42 6.54
N HIS A 23 8.60 7.46 5.21
CA HIS A 23 8.38 8.70 4.45
C HIS A 23 6.90 9.06 4.55
N THR A 24 6.57 9.85 5.59
CA THR A 24 5.18 10.27 5.83
C THR A 24 4.89 11.55 5.07
N VAL A 25 3.96 11.46 4.12
CA VAL A 25 3.57 12.54 3.21
C VAL A 25 2.05 12.71 3.25
N GLY A 26 1.53 13.78 2.66
CA GLY A 26 0.08 13.99 2.58
C GLY A 26 -0.27 15.26 1.84
N TYR A 27 -1.48 15.75 2.11
CA TYR A 27 -1.97 17.04 1.66
C TYR A 27 -2.27 17.96 2.85
N GLY A 28 -2.34 19.26 2.61
CA GLY A 28 -2.58 20.28 3.64
C GLY A 28 -1.33 20.66 4.46
N GLU A 29 -1.51 21.51 5.47
CA GLU A 29 -0.40 22.13 6.22
C GLU A 29 0.32 21.16 7.19
N ARG A 30 -0.24 19.97 7.45
CA ARG A 30 0.24 19.06 8.51
C ARG A 30 1.36 18.13 8.05
N TYR A 31 1.37 17.74 6.78
CA TYR A 31 2.36 16.83 6.21
C TYR A 31 2.92 17.42 4.91
N PRO A 32 4.21 17.20 4.63
CA PRO A 32 4.77 17.65 3.36
C PRO A 32 4.11 16.92 2.19
N GLN A 33 4.08 17.58 1.04
CA GLN A 33 3.74 16.95 -0.23
C GLN A 33 4.76 15.84 -0.56
N PRO A 34 4.37 14.82 -1.34
CA PRO A 34 5.31 13.82 -1.83
C PRO A 34 6.45 14.46 -2.64
N ASP A 35 7.68 14.00 -2.42
CA ASP A 35 8.85 14.37 -3.23
C ASP A 35 9.00 13.38 -4.40
N THR A 36 7.93 13.24 -5.18
CA THR A 36 7.86 12.38 -6.36
C THR A 36 6.76 12.88 -7.29
N ASP A 37 6.88 12.62 -8.59
CA ASP A 37 5.84 12.87 -9.57
C ASP A 37 4.97 11.63 -9.85
N HIS A 38 5.30 10.46 -9.30
CA HIS A 38 4.64 9.18 -9.59
C HIS A 38 3.16 9.13 -9.16
N PHE A 39 2.82 9.87 -8.10
CA PHE A 39 1.45 9.94 -7.61
C PHE A 39 1.12 11.34 -7.09
N VAL A 40 -0.17 11.65 -7.07
CA VAL A 40 -0.73 12.89 -6.56
C VAL A 40 -1.54 12.59 -5.31
N THR A 41 -1.42 13.44 -4.29
CA THR A 41 -2.31 13.43 -3.14
C THR A 41 -3.34 14.55 -3.27
N GLU A 42 -4.60 14.24 -3.01
CA GLU A 42 -5.70 15.20 -3.16
C GLU A 42 -6.45 15.38 -1.85
N ASP A 43 -6.84 16.63 -1.56
CA ASP A 43 -7.73 16.99 -0.47
C ASP A 43 -9.18 16.68 -0.84
N THR A 44 -9.50 15.39 -0.89
CA THR A 44 -10.86 14.93 -1.14
C THR A 44 -11.43 14.33 0.14
N ASN A 45 -12.57 14.87 0.60
CA ASN A 45 -13.37 14.28 1.68
C ASN A 45 -13.99 12.90 1.30
N ALA A 46 -13.75 12.43 0.07
CA ALA A 46 -14.18 11.14 -0.48
C ALA A 46 -12.98 10.18 -0.65
N ASN A 47 -13.23 8.94 -1.05
CA ASN A 47 -12.53 7.76 -0.52
C ASN A 47 -11.06 7.53 -0.88
N GLY A 48 -10.38 8.40 -1.60
CA GLY A 48 -9.24 7.94 -2.38
C GLY A 48 -8.16 8.95 -2.71
N GLY A 49 -7.93 10.00 -1.91
CA GLY A 49 -7.01 11.13 -2.19
C GLY A 49 -5.52 10.82 -2.40
N VAL A 50 -5.19 9.72 -3.09
CA VAL A 50 -3.90 9.32 -3.65
C VAL A 50 -4.16 8.63 -5.00
N HIS A 51 -3.59 9.16 -6.07
CA HIS A 51 -3.79 8.67 -7.44
C HIS A 51 -2.44 8.53 -8.14
N HIS A 52 -2.22 7.45 -8.90
CA HIS A 52 -1.05 7.38 -9.77
C HIS A 52 -1.14 8.50 -10.82
N GLN A 53 -0.02 9.13 -11.16
CA GLN A 53 0.01 10.26 -12.09
C GLN A 53 -0.51 9.85 -13.47
N ASN A 54 -0.20 8.61 -13.86
CA ASN A 54 -0.81 7.98 -15.01
C ASN A 54 -2.09 7.24 -14.58
N GLN A 55 -3.25 7.84 -14.85
CA GLN A 55 -4.57 7.35 -14.45
C GLN A 55 -5.16 6.36 -15.47
N SER A 56 -4.32 5.56 -16.13
CA SER A 56 -4.73 4.74 -17.27
C SER A 56 -5.56 3.52 -16.88
N ASN A 57 -5.18 2.82 -15.82
CA ASN A 57 -5.92 1.65 -15.30
C ASN A 57 -5.98 1.66 -13.78
N GLU A 58 -7.02 1.05 -13.23
CA GLU A 58 -7.28 1.02 -11.80
C GLU A 58 -8.09 -0.21 -11.39
N TYR A 59 -7.62 -0.91 -10.36
CA TYR A 59 -8.28 -2.09 -9.81
C TYR A 59 -8.22 -2.09 -8.29
N GLY A 60 -9.27 -2.63 -7.66
CA GLY A 60 -9.38 -2.68 -6.20
C GLY A 60 -9.86 -4.04 -5.67
N TYR A 61 -9.41 -4.37 -4.47
CA TYR A 61 -9.82 -5.52 -3.68
C TYR A 61 -10.15 -5.09 -2.24
N ASP A 62 -11.40 -5.29 -1.82
CA ASP A 62 -11.91 -4.78 -0.54
C ASP A 62 -11.34 -5.50 0.70
N LEU A 63 -10.98 -6.78 0.56
CA LEU A 63 -10.51 -7.64 1.65
C LEU A 63 -9.43 -8.60 1.16
N THR A 64 -8.19 -8.11 1.09
CA THR A 64 -7.02 -8.89 0.69
C THR A 64 -6.02 -9.11 1.83
N SER A 65 -5.58 -10.36 1.95
CA SER A 65 -4.42 -10.78 2.73
C SER A 65 -3.55 -11.66 1.84
N PHE A 66 -2.24 -11.60 2.05
CA PHE A 66 -1.26 -12.42 1.38
C PHE A 66 -0.85 -13.64 2.23
N GLY A 67 -1.62 -13.94 3.28
CA GLY A 67 -1.31 -14.90 4.33
C GLY A 67 -0.91 -14.20 5.62
N SER A 68 -0.23 -14.93 6.51
CA SER A 68 0.18 -14.42 7.81
C SER A 68 1.69 -14.51 8.01
N GLY A 69 2.21 -13.61 8.86
CA GLY A 69 3.61 -13.58 9.24
C GLY A 69 4.54 -13.40 8.04
N ARG A 70 5.72 -14.00 8.14
CA ARG A 70 6.78 -13.93 7.14
C ARG A 70 6.41 -14.48 5.77
N GLN A 71 5.58 -15.53 5.70
CA GLN A 71 5.10 -16.02 4.39
C GLN A 71 4.19 -14.99 3.72
N GLY A 72 3.35 -14.31 4.50
CA GLY A 72 2.55 -13.19 4.02
C GLY A 72 3.40 -12.04 3.48
N VAL A 73 4.50 -11.71 4.16
CA VAL A 73 5.47 -10.71 3.66
C VAL A 73 6.07 -11.15 2.32
N ARG A 74 6.51 -12.40 2.20
CA ARG A 74 7.10 -12.94 0.96
C ARG A 74 6.13 -12.86 -0.21
N ASN A 75 4.88 -13.25 0.02
CA ASN A 75 3.83 -13.20 -0.99
C ASN A 75 3.54 -11.75 -1.44
N PHE A 76 3.55 -10.79 -0.52
CA PHE A 76 3.36 -9.38 -0.88
C PHE A 76 4.57 -8.78 -1.61
N VAL A 77 5.80 -9.14 -1.22
CA VAL A 77 7.01 -8.69 -1.93
C VAL A 77 7.02 -9.22 -3.37
N ALA A 78 6.55 -10.44 -3.62
CA ALA A 78 6.39 -10.95 -4.99
C ALA A 78 5.38 -10.13 -5.83
N VAL A 79 4.36 -9.57 -5.20
CA VAL A 79 3.42 -8.64 -5.87
C VAL A 79 4.11 -7.33 -6.24
N LEU A 80 4.95 -6.79 -5.35
CA LEU A 80 5.72 -5.58 -5.65
C LEU A 80 6.76 -5.82 -6.76
N ASP A 81 7.44 -6.97 -6.73
CA ASP A 81 8.41 -7.38 -7.75
C ASP A 81 7.79 -7.48 -9.15
N ALA A 82 6.55 -7.98 -9.26
CA ALA A 82 5.81 -8.01 -10.52
C ALA A 82 5.58 -6.61 -11.13
N GLY A 83 5.51 -5.57 -10.29
CA GLY A 83 5.41 -4.17 -10.71
C GLY A 83 6.73 -3.41 -10.76
N ASN A 84 7.86 -4.09 -10.56
CA ASN A 84 9.19 -3.48 -10.38
C ASN A 84 9.18 -2.37 -9.30
N LEU A 85 8.46 -2.61 -8.20
CA LEU A 85 8.35 -1.71 -7.05
C LEU A 85 9.31 -2.16 -5.95
N ASP A 86 10.24 -1.30 -5.55
CA ASP A 86 11.11 -1.58 -4.42
C ASP A 86 10.33 -1.49 -3.10
N PRO A 87 10.35 -2.54 -2.24
CA PRO A 87 9.57 -2.56 -1.01
C PRO A 87 10.00 -1.51 0.03
N VAL A 88 11.18 -0.90 -0.12
CA VAL A 88 11.78 0.07 0.80
C VAL A 88 11.82 1.47 0.20
N ASP A 89 12.35 1.61 -1.01
CA ASP A 89 12.67 2.90 -1.60
C ASP A 89 11.46 3.54 -2.31
N ASP A 90 10.53 2.73 -2.85
CA ASP A 90 9.30 3.22 -3.48
C ASP A 90 8.15 3.40 -2.48
N TYR A 91 8.42 3.25 -1.18
CA TYR A 91 7.42 3.21 -0.12
C TYR A 91 7.11 4.58 0.49
N TYR A 92 5.82 4.89 0.59
CA TYR A 92 5.26 6.08 1.22
C TYR A 92 4.16 5.72 2.21
N ARG A 93 4.13 6.45 3.33
CA ARG A 93 3.03 6.42 4.29
C ARG A 93 2.21 7.68 4.10
N VAL A 94 1.05 7.56 3.46
CA VAL A 94 0.30 8.74 3.02
C VAL A 94 -0.83 9.04 4.00
N PHE A 95 -0.84 10.24 4.56
CA PHE A 95 -1.90 10.71 5.43
C PHE A 95 -3.20 10.90 4.64
N ARG A 96 -4.30 10.47 5.24
CA ARG A 96 -5.64 10.62 4.69
C ARG A 96 -6.51 11.40 5.66
N ASP A 97 -6.87 12.64 5.31
CA ASP A 97 -8.00 13.31 5.95
C ASP A 97 -9.30 12.64 5.47
N MET A 98 -10.19 12.34 6.41
CA MET A 98 -11.48 11.70 6.12
C MET A 98 -12.61 12.74 6.04
N GLY A 99 -12.31 14.04 6.18
CA GLY A 99 -13.28 15.10 5.91
C GLY A 99 -14.49 15.14 6.84
N ARG A 100 -14.44 14.46 8.00
CA ARG A 100 -15.64 14.20 8.83
C ARG A 100 -15.91 15.21 9.94
N GLY A 101 -15.39 16.43 9.81
CA GLY A 101 -15.59 17.46 10.81
C GLY A 101 -14.85 17.15 12.10
N VAL A 102 -14.34 18.23 12.68
CA VAL A 102 -13.66 18.30 13.96
C VAL A 102 -14.56 17.71 15.05
N ASP A 103 -14.32 16.45 15.49
CA ASP A 103 -14.68 15.95 16.85
C ASP A 103 -14.52 14.44 17.10
N ILE A 104 -13.89 13.67 16.21
CA ILE A 104 -13.59 12.26 16.51
C ILE A 104 -12.09 12.02 16.33
N ASP A 105 -11.48 11.38 17.33
CA ASP A 105 -10.06 11.03 17.52
C ASP A 105 -9.40 10.20 16.38
N TYR A 106 -9.76 10.40 15.11
CA TYR A 106 -9.07 9.84 13.95
C TYR A 106 -7.78 10.59 13.62
N ARG A 107 -7.03 10.98 14.66
CA ARG A 107 -5.65 11.43 14.49
C ARG A 107 -4.90 10.29 13.80
N ASP A 108 -4.42 10.59 12.61
CA ASP A 108 -3.35 9.86 11.93
C ASP A 108 -3.81 8.55 11.26
N ARG A 109 -4.85 8.66 10.40
CA ARG A 109 -5.15 7.60 9.42
C ARG A 109 -4.21 7.68 8.23
N PHE A 110 -3.62 6.55 7.88
CA PHE A 110 -2.71 6.45 6.74
C PHE A 110 -3.13 5.34 5.79
N VAL A 111 -2.74 5.49 4.53
CA VAL A 111 -2.60 4.38 3.61
C VAL A 111 -1.12 4.14 3.35
N PHE A 112 -0.80 2.94 2.90
CA PHE A 112 0.55 2.50 2.60
C PHE A 112 0.69 2.35 1.10
N VAL A 113 1.62 3.09 0.50
CA VAL A 113 1.72 3.24 -0.95
C VAL A 113 3.11 2.80 -1.38
N TRP A 114 3.18 2.01 -2.45
CA TRP A 114 4.40 1.74 -3.21
C TRP A 114 4.17 2.28 -4.61
N ALA A 115 5.02 3.18 -5.10
CA ALA A 115 4.83 3.80 -6.40
C ALA A 115 6.14 4.10 -7.12
N ASN A 116 6.16 3.82 -8.42
CA ASN A 116 7.19 4.24 -9.37
C ASN A 116 6.52 4.92 -10.57
N GLY A 117 7.25 5.21 -11.65
CA GLY A 117 6.66 5.88 -12.83
C GLY A 117 5.66 5.06 -13.65
N GLU A 118 5.58 3.75 -13.41
CA GLU A 118 4.74 2.82 -14.19
C GLU A 118 3.51 2.36 -13.40
N ALA A 119 3.64 2.14 -12.09
CA ALA A 119 2.56 1.59 -11.27
C ALA A 119 2.57 2.09 -9.83
N MET A 120 1.42 1.95 -9.19
CA MET A 120 1.17 2.22 -7.78
C MET A 120 0.38 1.08 -7.16
N VAL A 121 0.81 0.62 -5.98
CA VAL A 121 0.07 -0.29 -5.10
C VAL A 121 -0.25 0.42 -3.80
N VAL A 122 -1.53 0.42 -3.42
CA VAL A 122 -2.03 1.06 -2.20
C VAL A 122 -2.63 -0.02 -1.30
N CYS A 123 -2.28 0.01 -0.01
CA CYS A 123 -2.86 -0.86 1.00
C CYS A 123 -3.42 -0.07 2.18
N SER A 124 -4.50 -0.58 2.77
CA SER A 124 -4.99 -0.03 4.05
C SER A 124 -4.03 -0.36 5.19
N ASN A 125 -3.51 -1.58 5.26
CA ASN A 125 -2.51 -1.95 6.24
C ASN A 125 -1.21 -2.35 5.54
N ASN A 126 -0.07 -2.16 6.21
CA ASN A 126 1.23 -2.49 5.64
C ASN A 126 1.49 -4.00 5.79
N PRO A 127 1.49 -4.79 4.69
CA PRO A 127 1.66 -6.24 4.79
C PRO A 127 3.08 -6.64 5.21
N ILE A 128 4.08 -5.77 5.00
CA ILE A 128 5.49 -6.04 5.35
C ILE A 128 5.72 -5.87 6.84
N THR A 129 5.22 -4.77 7.41
CA THR A 129 5.46 -4.41 8.82
C THR A 129 4.36 -4.86 9.77
N GLY A 130 3.16 -5.15 9.26
CA GLY A 130 1.96 -5.37 10.05
C GLY A 130 1.32 -4.09 10.59
N GLU A 131 1.83 -2.90 10.22
CA GLU A 131 1.27 -1.63 10.67
C GLU A 131 -0.16 -1.42 10.12
N ALA A 132 -1.10 -1.03 10.98
CA ALA A 132 -2.48 -0.75 10.59
C ALA A 132 -2.70 0.72 10.22
N ASN A 133 -3.73 1.02 9.41
CA ASN A 133 -4.12 2.40 9.08
C ASN A 133 -4.63 3.25 10.27
N SER A 134 -4.82 2.66 11.45
CA SER A 134 -5.42 3.34 12.60
C SER A 134 -4.98 2.65 13.89
N PRO A 135 -4.79 3.39 15.00
CA PRO A 135 -4.42 2.81 16.29
C PRO A 135 -5.46 1.83 16.85
N ASN A 136 -6.71 1.87 16.37
CA ASN A 136 -7.79 1.02 16.83
C ASN A 136 -7.95 -0.28 16.00
N ILE A 137 -7.09 -0.50 15.01
CA ILE A 137 -7.12 -1.69 14.16
C ILE A 137 -5.88 -2.52 14.48
N ASN A 138 -6.10 -3.79 14.86
CA ASN A 138 -5.02 -4.76 14.94
C ASN A 138 -4.79 -5.33 13.54
N ASN A 139 -3.55 -5.34 13.09
CA ASN A 139 -3.14 -6.00 11.86
C ASN A 139 -1.88 -6.82 12.11
N GLU A 140 -1.66 -7.82 11.26
CA GLU A 140 -0.47 -8.66 11.28
C GLU A 140 0.24 -8.61 9.94
N GLN A 141 1.50 -9.05 9.91
CA GLN A 141 2.25 -9.20 8.66
C GLN A 141 1.47 -10.10 7.68
N GLY A 142 1.45 -9.70 6.42
CA GLY A 142 0.64 -10.30 5.35
C GLY A 142 -0.81 -9.76 5.27
N GLY A 143 -1.29 -9.04 6.28
CA GLY A 143 -2.59 -8.38 6.22
C GLY A 143 -2.52 -7.04 5.49
N ALA A 144 -3.23 -6.92 4.35
CA ALA A 144 -3.33 -5.66 3.59
C ALA A 144 -4.64 -4.91 3.86
N GLY A 145 -5.70 -5.62 4.25
CA GLY A 145 -7.03 -5.04 4.41
C GLY A 145 -7.64 -4.76 3.03
N TYR A 146 -7.37 -3.60 2.46
CA TYR A 146 -7.72 -3.27 1.08
C TYR A 146 -6.44 -3.24 0.24
N VAL A 147 -6.51 -3.64 -1.03
CA VAL A 147 -5.43 -3.47 -2.02
C VAL A 147 -5.98 -2.78 -3.25
N GLY A 148 -5.37 -1.67 -3.64
CA GLY A 148 -5.64 -0.99 -4.90
C GLY A 148 -4.38 -0.94 -5.76
N VAL A 149 -4.55 -1.03 -7.07
CA VAL A 149 -3.47 -0.96 -8.06
C VAL A 149 -3.86 0.04 -9.13
N ALA A 150 -2.95 0.93 -9.50
CA ALA A 150 -3.16 1.90 -10.58
C ALA A 150 -1.88 2.14 -11.37
N GLY A 151 -2.01 2.55 -12.63
CA GLY A 151 -0.88 2.89 -13.49
C GLY A 151 -1.01 2.44 -14.94
N ASP A 152 0.14 2.20 -15.57
CA ASP A 152 0.28 1.79 -16.96
C ASP A 152 0.19 0.27 -17.16
N THR A 153 -0.35 -0.11 -18.32
CA THR A 153 -0.15 -1.45 -18.87
C THR A 153 1.25 -1.54 -19.49
N PRO A 154 2.03 -2.62 -19.26
CA PRO A 154 1.64 -3.90 -18.67
C PRO A 154 1.79 -4.02 -17.16
N ALA A 155 2.47 -3.10 -16.48
CA ALA A 155 2.82 -3.22 -15.06
C ALA A 155 1.59 -3.48 -14.16
N VAL A 156 0.47 -2.80 -14.42
CA VAL A 156 -0.78 -3.05 -13.68
C VAL A 156 -1.29 -4.49 -13.86
N ASP A 157 -1.24 -5.04 -15.07
CA ASP A 157 -1.73 -6.39 -15.34
C ASP A 157 -0.85 -7.44 -14.63
N ASP A 158 0.47 -7.25 -14.65
CA ASP A 158 1.43 -8.14 -13.99
C ASP A 158 1.23 -8.14 -12.46
N ILE A 159 1.04 -6.97 -11.85
CA ILE A 159 0.72 -6.84 -10.42
C ILE A 159 -0.59 -7.56 -10.09
N ILE A 160 -1.61 -7.40 -10.93
CA ILE A 160 -2.92 -8.00 -10.70
C ILE A 160 -2.85 -9.52 -10.81
N GLU A 161 -2.13 -10.06 -11.80
CA GLU A 161 -1.89 -11.49 -11.91
C GLU A 161 -1.17 -12.02 -10.66
N ALA A 162 -0.14 -11.30 -10.18
CA ALA A 162 0.58 -11.66 -8.96
C ALA A 162 -0.33 -11.62 -7.71
N ILE A 163 -1.22 -10.62 -7.58
CA ILE A 163 -2.22 -10.57 -6.50
C ILE A 163 -3.15 -11.77 -6.60
N ASP A 164 -3.58 -12.13 -7.81
CA ASP A 164 -4.50 -13.25 -8.00
C ASP A 164 -3.86 -14.60 -7.65
N GLN A 165 -2.55 -14.74 -7.88
CA GLN A 165 -1.76 -15.91 -7.54
C GLN A 165 -1.41 -16.00 -6.03
N HIS A 166 -1.08 -14.87 -5.40
CA HIS A 166 -0.50 -14.83 -4.05
C HIS A 166 -1.48 -14.39 -2.96
N GLY A 167 -2.59 -13.76 -3.31
CA GLY A 167 -3.65 -13.39 -2.38
C GLY A 167 -4.38 -14.61 -1.82
N THR A 168 -4.45 -14.74 -0.50
CA THR A 168 -5.08 -15.88 0.19
C THR A 168 -6.55 -15.63 0.54
N THR A 169 -6.92 -14.39 0.77
CA THR A 169 -8.32 -13.95 0.85
C THR A 169 -8.48 -12.82 -0.13
N LYS A 170 -9.52 -12.85 -0.95
CA LYS A 170 -9.91 -11.74 -1.81
C LYS A 170 -11.42 -11.68 -1.90
N SER A 171 -12.02 -10.55 -1.53
CA SER A 171 -13.32 -10.18 -2.08
C SER A 171 -13.11 -9.91 -3.58
N GLY A 172 -14.09 -10.27 -4.42
CA GLY A 172 -13.90 -10.23 -5.87
C GLY A 172 -13.33 -8.90 -6.39
N ARG A 173 -12.51 -8.99 -7.45
CA ARG A 173 -11.90 -7.84 -8.15
C ARG A 173 -12.97 -6.83 -8.54
N ARG A 174 -12.69 -5.56 -8.29
CA ARG A 174 -13.49 -4.43 -8.78
C ARG A 174 -12.68 -3.64 -9.77
N ASP A 175 -13.33 -3.32 -10.87
CA ASP A 175 -12.90 -2.28 -11.79
C ASP A 175 -13.31 -0.93 -11.16
N ASP A 176 -12.43 0.07 -11.17
CA ASP A 176 -12.65 1.44 -10.63
C ASP A 176 -12.82 1.54 -9.09
N GLY A 177 -11.82 1.14 -8.29
CA GLY A 177 -11.99 0.91 -6.85
C GLY A 177 -11.21 1.79 -5.86
N LEU A 178 -10.19 2.52 -6.27
CA LEU A 178 -9.44 3.49 -5.46
C LEU A 178 -10.15 4.86 -5.44
N PHE A 179 -10.82 5.28 -6.52
CA PHE A 179 -11.24 6.68 -6.75
C PHE A 179 -12.74 6.98 -6.57
N SER A 180 -13.57 5.99 -6.19
CA SER A 180 -15.03 6.14 -6.04
C SER A 180 -15.52 6.30 -4.59
#